data_AF-A0A5K1D3P5-F1
#
_entry.id   AF-A0A5K1D3P5-F1
#
_cell.length_a   1.000
_cell.length_b   1.000
_cell.length_c   1.000
_cell.angle_alpha   90.00
_cell.angle_beta   90.00
_cell.angle_gamma   90.00
#
_symmetry.space_group_name_H-M   'P 1'
#
loop_
_entity.id
_entity.type
_entity.pdbx_description
1 polymer ?
#
loop_
_entity_poly.entity_id
_entity_poly.type
_entity_poly.pdbx_seq_one_letter_code
_entity_poly.pdbx_strand_id
1 'polypeptide(L)'
;YGDIFKTHILGCPCVMISNPEAARMVMVSHAHLFKPTFPSSKERMIGPQALFFHQGDYHVRLRKLVQASLLPQAIRGWVGEVESQAVSLMDAWNDATINTFHEMKK
;
A
#
# COMPACT_ATOMS: atom_id res chain seq x y z
N TYR A 1 -19.25 -8.67 16.27
CA TYR A 1 -18.17 -8.87 17.26
C TYR A 1 -17.70 -7.59 17.93
N GLY A 2 -17.95 -6.39 17.34
CA GLY A 2 -17.45 -5.12 17.87
C GLY A 2 -16.14 -4.71 17.19
N ASP A 3 -15.54 -3.61 17.64
CA ASP A 3 -14.36 -3.01 17.00
C ASP A 3 -13.05 -3.79 17.23
N ILE A 4 -13.07 -4.77 18.14
CA ILE A 4 -11.95 -5.66 18.44
C ILE A 4 -12.48 -7.08 18.56
N PHE A 5 -11.95 -8.00 17.75
CA PHE A 5 -12.38 -9.41 17.82
C PHE A 5 -11.30 -10.39 17.38
N LYS A 6 -11.42 -11.64 17.84
CA LYS A 6 -10.52 -12.74 17.49
C LYS A 6 -11.05 -13.52 16.30
N THR A 7 -10.15 -13.94 15.43
CA THR A 7 -10.45 -14.79 14.26
C THR A 7 -9.21 -15.61 13.88
N HIS A 8 -9.30 -16.39 12.80
CA HIS A 8 -8.16 -17.05 12.18
C HIS A 8 -8.07 -16.64 10.71
N ILE A 9 -6.92 -16.12 10.29
CA ILE A 9 -6.65 -15.77 8.89
C ILE A 9 -5.58 -16.72 8.40
N LEU A 10 -5.90 -17.53 7.38
CA LEU A 10 -4.99 -18.53 6.82
C LEU A 10 -4.39 -19.49 7.88
N GLY A 11 -5.21 -19.86 8.87
CA GLY A 11 -4.80 -20.73 9.98
C GLY A 11 -4.03 -20.03 11.10
N CYS A 12 -3.67 -18.75 10.96
CA CYS A 12 -3.01 -17.98 12.00
C CYS A 12 -4.04 -17.30 12.93
N PRO A 13 -3.94 -17.46 14.27
CA PRO A 13 -4.74 -16.67 15.20
C PRO A 13 -4.52 -15.18 14.97
N CYS A 14 -5.61 -14.42 14.87
CA CYS A 14 -5.57 -13.00 14.55
C CYS A 14 -6.52 -12.22 15.46
N VAL A 15 -6.13 -10.99 15.78
CA VAL A 15 -7.01 -9.99 16.38
C VAL A 15 -7.28 -8.93 15.33
N MET A 16 -8.54 -8.77 14.93
CA MET A 16 -8.98 -7.69 14.07
C MET A 16 -9.29 -6.47 14.92
N ILE A 17 -8.81 -5.31 14.47
CA ILE A 17 -9.06 -4.00 15.09
C ILE A 17 -9.59 -3.03 14.02
N SER A 18 -10.66 -2.30 14.33
CA SER A 18 -11.26 -1.31 13.41
C SER A 18 -11.40 0.09 14.02
N ASN A 19 -11.18 0.25 15.32
CA ASN A 19 -11.22 1.57 15.94
C ASN A 19 -9.86 2.32 15.88
N PRO A 20 -9.86 3.66 15.84
CA PRO A 20 -8.63 4.46 15.72
C PRO A 20 -7.68 4.33 16.92
N GLU A 21 -8.21 4.14 18.12
CA GLU A 21 -7.41 4.06 19.35
C GLU A 21 -6.51 2.82 19.35
N ALA A 22 -7.08 1.66 19.05
CA ALA A 22 -6.36 0.40 18.92
C ALA A 22 -5.38 0.44 17.72
N ALA A 23 -5.80 1.03 16.60
CA ALA A 23 -4.93 1.19 15.44
C ALA A 23 -3.69 2.05 15.78
N ARG A 24 -3.87 3.14 16.54
CA ARG A 24 -2.77 3.98 17.04
C ARG A 24 -1.87 3.21 18.02
N MET A 25 -2.45 2.39 18.90
CA MET A 25 -1.68 1.54 19.82
C MET A 25 -0.70 0.65 19.05
N VAL A 26 -1.16 -0.02 17.99
CA VAL A 26 -0.35 -0.95 17.19
C VAL A 26 0.65 -0.22 16.29
N MET A 27 0.26 0.89 15.67
CA MET A 27 1.09 1.54 14.64
C MET A 27 1.98 2.67 15.18
N VAL A 28 1.69 3.19 16.38
CA VAL A 28 2.37 4.37 16.93
C VAL A 28 2.81 4.12 18.37
N SER A 29 1.87 4.03 19.32
CA SER A 29 2.19 4.09 20.76
C SER A 29 3.07 2.91 21.21
N HIS A 30 2.80 1.71 20.68
CA HIS A 30 3.51 0.49 21.01
C HIS A 30 4.05 -0.20 19.75
N ALA A 31 4.36 0.56 18.69
CA ALA A 31 4.78 0.01 17.40
C ALA A 31 5.98 -0.94 17.49
N HIS A 32 6.89 -0.71 18.45
CA HIS A 32 8.06 -1.56 18.69
C HIS A 32 7.72 -2.99 19.14
N LEU A 33 6.50 -3.23 19.63
CA LEU A 33 6.01 -4.57 19.99
C LEU A 33 5.50 -5.36 18.79
N PHE A 34 5.32 -4.71 17.63
CA PHE A 34 4.72 -5.31 16.45
C PHE A 34 5.71 -5.39 15.29
N LYS A 35 5.61 -6.46 14.50
CA LYS A 35 6.34 -6.62 13.25
C LYS A 35 5.35 -6.95 12.13
N PRO A 36 5.42 -6.27 10.97
CA PRO A 36 4.66 -6.66 9.80
C PRO A 36 4.92 -8.12 9.45
N THR A 37 3.86 -8.89 9.25
CA THR A 37 3.93 -10.28 8.80
C THR A 37 3.05 -10.42 7.56
N PHE A 38 3.50 -11.22 6.59
CA PHE A 38 2.81 -11.40 5.33
C PHE A 38 2.73 -12.89 4.96
N PRO A 39 1.65 -13.32 4.29
CA PRO A 39 1.57 -14.68 3.77
C PRO A 39 2.69 -14.95 2.75
N SER A 40 3.19 -16.18 2.70
CA SER A 40 4.24 -16.60 1.76
C SER A 40 3.83 -16.40 0.28
N SER A 41 2.53 -16.48 -0.01
CA SER A 41 1.99 -16.19 -1.33
C SER A 41 2.23 -14.74 -1.77
N LYS A 42 2.12 -13.77 -0.84
CA LYS A 42 2.39 -12.36 -1.12
C LYS A 42 3.88 -12.12 -1.39
N GLU A 43 4.75 -12.73 -0.58
CA GLU A 43 6.20 -12.61 -0.76
C GLU A 43 6.66 -13.17 -2.11
N ARG A 44 6.11 -14.32 -2.52
CA ARG A 44 6.39 -14.91 -3.84
C ARG A 44 5.92 -14.03 -5.00
N MET A 45 4.74 -13.43 -4.87
CA MET A 45 4.16 -12.60 -5.94
C MET A 45 4.92 -11.29 -6.16
N ILE A 46 5.33 -10.61 -5.08
CA ILE A 46 5.99 -9.30 -5.18
C ILE A 46 7.52 -9.46 -5.34
N GLY A 47 8.09 -10.50 -4.73
CA GLY A 47 9.52 -10.76 -4.68
C GLY A 47 10.11 -10.48 -3.29
N PRO A 48 11.03 -11.32 -2.80
CA PRO A 48 11.52 -11.29 -1.42
C PRO A 48 12.32 -10.02 -1.09
N GLN A 49 12.81 -9.31 -2.10
CA GLN A 49 13.58 -8.07 -1.91
C GLN A 49 12.71 -6.82 -1.82
N ALA A 50 11.38 -6.95 -1.89
CA ALA A 50 10.48 -5.81 -1.81
C ALA A 50 10.60 -5.09 -0.46
N LEU A 51 10.45 -3.75 -0.50
CA LEU A 51 10.56 -2.87 0.67
C LEU A 51 9.79 -3.40 1.89
N PHE A 52 8.59 -3.96 1.68
CA PHE A 52 7.69 -4.42 2.74
C PHE A 52 8.23 -5.58 3.59
N PHE A 53 9.15 -6.40 3.06
CA PHE A 53 9.62 -7.61 3.73
C PHE A 53 10.87 -7.38 4.58
N HIS A 54 11.47 -6.20 4.50
CA HIS A 54 12.63 -5.81 5.29
C HIS A 54 12.22 -5.23 6.64
N GLN A 55 13.12 -5.30 7.63
CA GLN A 55 12.90 -4.79 8.98
C GLN A 55 14.08 -3.96 9.49
N GLY A 56 13.85 -3.19 10.56
CA GLY A 56 14.88 -2.43 11.26
C GLY A 56 15.62 -1.43 10.37
N ASP A 57 16.92 -1.25 10.62
CA ASP A 57 17.75 -0.24 9.96
C ASP A 57 17.85 -0.44 8.44
N TYR A 58 17.81 -1.70 7.98
CA TYR A 58 17.84 -1.99 6.56
C TYR A 58 16.58 -1.47 5.86
N HIS A 59 15.40 -1.74 6.44
CA HIS A 59 14.14 -1.16 5.96
C HIS A 59 14.16 0.37 6.00
N VAL A 60 14.66 0.97 7.08
CA VAL A 60 14.76 2.44 7.20
C VAL A 60 15.60 3.03 6.08
N ARG A 61 16.73 2.39 5.73
CA ARG A 61 17.59 2.83 4.64
C ARG A 61 16.91 2.74 3.28
N LEU A 62 16.28 1.60 2.96
CA LEU A 62 15.54 1.42 1.72
C LEU A 62 14.36 2.40 1.61
N ARG A 63 13.61 2.59 2.70
CA ARG A 63 12.49 3.54 2.75
C ARG A 63 12.95 4.95 2.44
N LYS A 64 14.08 5.41 2.98
CA LYS A 64 14.62 6.75 2.71
C LYS A 64 14.96 6.93 1.21
N LEU A 65 15.49 5.90 0.56
CA LEU A 65 15.77 5.94 -0.88
C LEU A 65 14.48 6.10 -1.70
N VAL A 66 13.46 5.30 -1.40
CA VAL A 66 12.16 5.36 -2.10
C VAL A 66 11.42 6.67 -1.83
N GLN A 67 11.49 7.19 -0.59
CA GLN A 67 10.78 8.40 -0.17
C GLN A 67 11.16 9.63 -1.00
N ALA A 68 12.41 9.72 -1.48
CA ALA A 68 12.88 10.86 -2.27
C ALA A 68 12.03 11.09 -3.53
N SER A 69 11.65 10.01 -4.23
CA SER A 69 10.80 10.06 -5.43
C SER A 69 9.35 10.45 -5.14
N LEU A 70 8.93 10.39 -3.86
CA LEU A 70 7.57 10.69 -3.41
C LEU A 70 7.49 12.02 -2.64
N LEU A 71 8.55 12.83 -2.66
CA LEU A 71 8.51 14.17 -2.09
C LEU A 71 7.61 15.09 -2.93
N PRO A 72 6.95 16.11 -2.33
CA PRO A 72 6.08 17.03 -3.06
C PRO A 72 6.74 17.68 -4.27
N GLN A 73 8.04 18.02 -4.18
CA GLN A 73 8.77 18.60 -5.30
C GLN A 73 8.93 17.62 -6.47
N ALA A 74 9.24 16.36 -6.18
CA ALA A 74 9.32 15.31 -7.18
C ALA A 74 7.95 15.09 -7.82
N ILE A 75 6.91 14.88 -7.00
CA ILE A 75 5.54 14.62 -7.47
C ILE A 75 5.03 15.76 -8.38
N ARG A 76 5.25 17.03 -8.01
CA ARG A 76 4.83 18.18 -8.83
C ARG A 76 5.34 18.13 -10.26
N GLY A 77 6.54 17.57 -10.48
CA GLY A 77 7.11 17.42 -11.82
C GLY A 77 6.31 16.47 -12.72
N TRP A 78 5.57 15.53 -12.15
CA TRP A 78 4.80 14.52 -12.90
C TRP A 78 3.32 14.86 -13.06
N VAL A 79 2.78 15.82 -12.29
CA VAL A 79 1.34 16.11 -12.26
C VAL A 79 0.81 16.43 -13.66
N GLY A 80 1.48 17.32 -14.40
CA GLY A 80 1.04 17.70 -15.75
C GLY A 80 1.13 16.55 -16.77
N GLU A 81 2.13 15.69 -16.65
CA GLU A 81 2.27 14.52 -17.54
C GLU A 81 1.17 13.48 -17.26
N VAL A 82 0.93 13.18 -15.98
CA VAL A 82 -0.16 12.27 -15.57
C VAL A 82 -1.53 12.82 -15.99
N GLU A 83 -1.75 14.12 -15.82
CA GLU A 83 -2.97 14.79 -16.28
C GLU A 83 -3.14 14.68 -17.79
N SER A 84 -2.09 14.97 -18.57
CA SER A 84 -2.12 14.85 -20.02
C SER A 84 -2.45 13.43 -20.48
N GLN A 85 -1.90 12.41 -19.83
CA GLN A 85 -2.21 11.01 -20.14
C GLN A 85 -3.65 10.66 -19.77
N ALA A 86 -4.11 11.09 -18.59
CA ALA A 86 -5.48 10.85 -18.14
C ALA A 86 -6.51 11.49 -19.08
N VAL A 87 -6.30 12.74 -19.51
CA VAL A 87 -7.17 13.42 -20.48
C VAL A 87 -7.20 12.67 -21.81
N SER A 88 -6.03 12.28 -22.33
CA SER A 88 -5.95 11.52 -23.58
C SER A 88 -6.67 10.17 -23.51
N LEU A 89 -6.61 9.48 -22.36
CA LEU A 89 -7.35 8.23 -22.15
C LEU A 89 -8.86 8.47 -22.12
N MET A 90 -9.30 9.52 -21.43
CA MET A 90 -10.72 9.87 -21.36
C MET A 90 -11.29 10.27 -22.73
N ASP A 91 -10.53 11.00 -23.55
CA ASP A 91 -10.96 11.34 -24.91
C ASP A 91 -11.21 10.09 -25.78
N ALA A 92 -10.39 9.05 -25.59
CA ALA A 92 -10.54 7.77 -26.28
C ALA A 92 -11.75 6.93 -25.79
N TRP A 93 -12.34 7.29 -24.65
CA TRP A 93 -13.50 6.62 -24.06
C TRP A 93 -14.83 7.29 -24.40
N ASN A 94 -14.80 8.47 -25.05
CA ASN A 94 -16.01 9.21 -25.39
C ASN A 94 -17.00 8.33 -26.19
N ASP A 95 -18.29 8.44 -25.84
CA ASP A 95 -19.41 7.74 -26.44
C ASP A 95 -19.34 6.19 -26.45
N ALA A 96 -18.49 5.61 -25.59
CA ALA A 96 -18.35 4.16 -25.44
C ALA A 96 -18.65 3.67 -24.01
N THR A 97 -19.33 2.53 -23.89
CA THR A 97 -19.37 1.79 -22.63
C THR A 97 -18.03 1.09 -22.43
N ILE A 98 -17.27 1.55 -21.44
CA ILE A 98 -15.94 0.99 -21.13
C ILE A 98 -15.96 0.07 -19.91
N ASN A 99 -14.98 -0.82 -19.85
CA ASN A 99 -14.62 -1.51 -18.62
C ASN A 99 -13.41 -0.82 -17.99
N THR A 100 -13.66 0.01 -16.98
CA THR A 100 -12.63 0.81 -16.32
C THR A 100 -11.50 -0.04 -15.71
N PHE A 101 -11.76 -1.27 -15.28
CA PHE A 101 -10.71 -2.16 -14.76
C PHE A 101 -9.70 -2.58 -15.83
N HIS A 102 -10.13 -2.75 -17.08
CA HIS A 102 -9.22 -3.05 -18.19
C HIS A 102 -8.54 -1.79 -18.71
N GLU A 103 -9.26 -0.67 -18.78
CA GLU A 103 -8.69 0.59 -19.27
C GLU A 103 -7.64 1.17 -18.31
N MET A 104 -7.80 1.05 -16.99
CA MET A 104 -6.80 1.51 -16.01
C MET A 104 -5.47 0.72 -16.01
N LYS A 105 -5.36 -0.36 -16.80
CA LYS A 105 -4.13 -1.15 -16.94
C LYS A 105 -3.30 -0.75 -18.17
N LYS A 106 -3.88 0.03 -19.08
CA LYS A 106 -3.21 0.55 -20.28
C LYS A 106 -2.47 1.83 -19.93
#